data_AF-A0A9D1ITQ6-F1
#
_entry.id   AF-A0A9D1ITQ6-F1
#
_cell.length_a   1.000
_cell.length_b   1.000
_cell.length_c   1.000
_cell.angle_alpha   90.00
_cell.angle_beta   90.00
_cell.angle_gamma   90.00
#
_symmetry.space_group_name_H-M   'P 1'
#
loop_
_entity.id
_entity.type
_entity.pdbx_description
1 polymer ?
#
loop_
_entity_poly.entity_id
_entity_poly.type
_entity_poly.pdbx_seq_one_letter_code
_entity_poly.pdbx_strand_id
1 'polypeptide(L)'
;QLLFSIPFTLSRNAMNIANNPVGLDATVAWYGFGFILYAVFDLVFLTAFYKSGYKVGKSFTLAAIPMVFLMIAIEATSYIPALVWIDSCQPEHLLTQLPILMVGIVCYGVLVPLAYRISVKRFEKVDL
;
A
#
# COMPACT_ATOMS: atom_id res chain seq x y z
N GLN A 1 3.68 -2.18 -11.07
CA GLN A 1 4.87 -1.68 -10.34
C GLN A 1 5.45 -2.74 -9.40
N LEU A 2 4.66 -3.30 -8.48
CA LEU A 2 5.15 -4.30 -7.48
C LEU A 2 5.75 -5.58 -8.11
N LEU A 3 5.13 -6.16 -9.14
CA LEU A 3 5.69 -7.34 -9.84
C LEU A 3 7.07 -7.09 -10.47
N PHE A 4 7.31 -5.87 -10.95
CA PHE A 4 8.60 -5.51 -11.57
C PHE A 4 9.73 -5.38 -10.54
N SER A 5 9.43 -5.13 -9.27
CA SER A 5 10.47 -5.03 -8.23
C SER A 5 10.92 -6.38 -7.69
N ILE A 6 10.16 -7.47 -7.92
CA ILE A 6 10.50 -8.83 -7.47
C ILE A 6 11.90 -9.31 -7.94
N PRO A 7 12.29 -9.19 -9.22
CA PRO A 7 13.64 -9.60 -9.64
C PRO A 7 14.75 -8.78 -8.94
N PHE A 8 14.49 -7.52 -8.62
CA PHE A 8 15.44 -6.66 -7.92
C PHE A 8 15.57 -7.02 -6.45
N THR A 9 14.48 -7.39 -5.78
CA THR A 9 14.53 -7.84 -4.38
C THR A 9 15.22 -9.19 -4.25
N LEU A 10 15.00 -10.12 -5.18
CA LEU A 10 15.73 -11.39 -5.23
C LEU A 10 17.23 -11.19 -5.48
N SER A 11 17.59 -10.31 -6.42
CA SER A 11 19.00 -9.96 -6.69
C SER A 11 19.67 -9.35 -5.47
N ARG A 12 18.98 -8.43 -4.78
CA ARG A 12 19.47 -7.82 -3.54
C ARG A 12 19.73 -8.87 -2.45
N ASN A 13 18.80 -9.80 -2.27
CA ASN A 13 18.95 -10.87 -1.27
C ASN A 13 20.14 -11.79 -1.60
N ALA A 14 20.32 -12.14 -2.88
CA ALA A 14 21.47 -12.92 -3.34
C ALA A 14 22.82 -12.21 -3.08
N MET A 15 22.83 -10.87 -3.06
CA MET A 15 24.03 -10.06 -2.80
C MET A 15 24.27 -9.77 -1.31
N ASN A 16 23.44 -10.26 -0.38
CA ASN A 16 23.53 -10.00 1.07
C ASN A 16 23.72 -8.51 1.42
N ILE A 17 23.03 -7.62 0.70
CA ILE A 17 23.10 -6.18 0.95
C ILE A 17 22.46 -5.90 2.31
N ALA A 18 23.17 -5.12 3.15
CA ALA A 18 22.72 -4.73 4.48
C ALA A 18 21.34 -4.03 4.47
N ASN A 19 20.66 -4.08 5.60
CA ASN A 19 19.33 -3.49 5.71
C ASN A 19 19.36 -1.96 5.61
N ASN A 20 18.28 -1.37 5.10
CA ASN A 20 18.18 0.07 4.93
C ASN A 20 18.01 0.79 6.29
N PRO A 21 18.84 1.79 6.65
CA PRO A 21 18.75 2.45 7.95
C PRO A 21 17.62 3.47 8.07
N VAL A 22 16.94 3.83 6.98
CA VAL A 22 15.95 4.94 6.95
C VAL A 22 14.51 4.43 6.85
N GLY A 23 14.29 3.12 6.67
CA GLY A 23 12.97 2.59 6.38
C GLY A 23 12.95 1.09 6.09
N LEU A 24 11.75 0.54 5.95
CA LEU A 24 11.55 -0.88 5.68
C LEU A 24 12.16 -1.29 4.34
N ASP A 25 12.88 -2.40 4.36
CA ASP A 25 13.33 -3.05 3.15
C ASP A 25 12.18 -3.65 2.35
N ALA A 26 12.44 -3.94 1.08
CA ALA A 26 11.46 -4.51 0.17
C ALA A 26 11.21 -6.01 0.46
N THR A 27 10.72 -6.28 1.67
CA THR A 27 10.33 -7.58 2.21
C THR A 27 8.87 -7.91 1.84
N VAL A 28 8.44 -9.14 2.12
CA VAL A 28 7.06 -9.60 1.84
C VAL A 28 6.02 -8.73 2.56
N ALA A 29 6.33 -8.28 3.78
CA ALA A 29 5.46 -7.36 4.51
C ALA A 29 5.34 -5.99 3.82
N TRP A 30 6.45 -5.47 3.28
CA TRP A 30 6.44 -4.20 2.52
C TRP A 30 5.51 -4.26 1.30
N TYR A 31 5.50 -5.39 0.57
CA TYR A 31 4.53 -5.61 -0.51
C TYR A 31 3.08 -5.62 -0.02
N GLY A 32 2.81 -6.24 1.14
CA GLY A 32 1.48 -6.24 1.77
C GLY A 32 1.00 -4.83 2.14
N PHE A 33 1.87 -4.04 2.77
CA PHE A 33 1.60 -2.63 3.06
C PHE A 33 1.39 -1.81 1.79
N GLY A 34 2.15 -2.09 0.72
CA GLY A 34 1.96 -1.48 -0.60
C GLY A 34 0.55 -1.71 -1.14
N PHE A 35 0.02 -2.93 -1.06
CA PHE A 35 -1.36 -3.21 -1.48
C PHE A 35 -2.39 -2.43 -0.66
N ILE A 36 -2.21 -2.30 0.65
CA ILE A 36 -3.11 -1.52 1.51
C ILE A 36 -3.05 -0.03 1.14
N LEU A 37 -1.86 0.51 0.93
CA LEU A 37 -1.66 1.90 0.50
C LEU A 37 -2.38 2.17 -0.83
N TYR A 38 -2.20 1.31 -1.83
CA TYR A 38 -2.91 1.43 -3.10
C TYR A 38 -4.43 1.32 -2.91
N ALA A 39 -4.90 0.38 -2.09
CA ALA A 39 -6.33 0.18 -1.86
C ALA A 39 -7.00 1.42 -1.24
N VAL A 40 -6.36 2.00 -0.22
CA VAL A 40 -6.87 3.20 0.48
C VAL A 40 -6.79 4.41 -0.43
N PHE A 41 -5.67 4.59 -1.14
CA PHE A 41 -5.53 5.67 -2.10
C PHE A 41 -6.60 5.59 -3.19
N ASP A 42 -6.78 4.44 -3.83
CA ASP A 42 -7.78 4.25 -4.89
C ASP A 42 -9.19 4.48 -4.36
N LEU A 43 -9.51 4.02 -3.15
CA LEU A 43 -10.81 4.27 -2.54
C LEU A 43 -11.07 5.76 -2.32
N VAL A 44 -10.14 6.48 -1.72
CA VAL A 44 -10.33 7.91 -1.44
C VAL A 44 -10.31 8.71 -2.74
N PHE A 45 -9.38 8.42 -3.63
CA PHE A 45 -9.22 9.10 -4.92
C PHE A 45 -10.44 8.92 -5.80
N LEU A 46 -10.85 7.67 -6.09
CA LEU A 46 -11.98 7.39 -6.97
C LEU A 46 -13.28 7.97 -6.38
N THR A 47 -13.51 7.79 -5.08
CA THR A 47 -14.76 8.27 -4.49
C THR A 47 -14.83 9.79 -4.41
N ALA A 48 -13.70 10.49 -4.25
CA ALA A 48 -13.63 11.95 -4.28
C ALA A 48 -13.72 12.50 -5.71
N PHE A 49 -13.05 11.84 -6.67
CA PHE A 49 -13.04 12.22 -8.07
C PHE A 49 -14.44 12.20 -8.69
N TYR A 50 -15.14 11.08 -8.56
CA TYR A 50 -16.51 10.93 -9.07
C TYR A 50 -17.55 11.74 -8.30
N LYS A 51 -17.22 12.30 -7.13
CA LYS A 51 -18.07 13.26 -6.40
C LYS A 51 -17.97 14.68 -6.97
N SER A 52 -16.79 15.09 -7.42
CA SER A 52 -16.53 16.47 -7.88
C SER A 52 -16.53 16.62 -9.39
N GLY A 53 -16.54 15.53 -10.16
CA GLY A 53 -16.76 15.47 -11.61
C GLY A 53 -15.63 16.01 -12.51
N TYR A 54 -14.90 17.05 -12.08
CA TYR A 54 -13.98 17.79 -12.97
C TYR A 54 -12.63 18.19 -12.35
N LYS A 55 -12.45 18.09 -11.02
CA LYS A 55 -11.22 18.55 -10.33
C LYS A 55 -10.37 17.37 -9.86
N VAL A 56 -9.65 16.76 -10.81
CA VAL A 56 -8.70 15.65 -10.55
C VAL A 56 -7.70 16.05 -9.46
N GLY A 57 -7.09 17.23 -9.57
CA GLY A 57 -6.05 17.69 -8.63
C GLY A 57 -6.53 17.77 -7.19
N LYS A 58 -7.74 18.28 -6.95
CA LYS A 58 -8.31 18.37 -5.59
C LYS A 58 -8.57 16.98 -4.99
N SER A 59 -9.02 16.05 -5.81
CA SER A 59 -9.28 14.66 -5.39
C SER A 59 -7.98 13.91 -5.10
N PHE A 60 -6.94 14.17 -5.89
CA PHE A 60 -5.59 13.66 -5.64
C PHE A 60 -5.02 14.18 -4.32
N THR A 61 -5.08 15.49 -4.06
CA THR A 61 -4.59 16.05 -2.79
C THR A 61 -5.33 15.46 -1.59
N LEU A 62 -6.65 15.25 -1.71
CA LEU A 62 -7.44 14.64 -0.65
C LEU A 62 -7.07 13.18 -0.40
N ALA A 63 -6.75 12.42 -1.46
CA ALA A 63 -6.28 11.03 -1.36
C ALA A 63 -4.81 10.92 -0.90
N ALA A 64 -3.99 11.93 -1.19
CA ALA A 64 -2.60 11.98 -0.76
C ALA A 64 -2.45 12.12 0.76
N ILE A 65 -3.38 12.81 1.44
CA ILE A 65 -3.35 12.98 2.90
C ILE A 65 -3.32 11.61 3.63
N PRO A 66 -4.34 10.73 3.50
CA PRO A 66 -4.32 9.44 4.17
C PRO A 66 -3.18 8.54 3.69
N MET A 67 -2.77 8.65 2.41
CA MET A 67 -1.62 7.92 1.88
C MET A 67 -0.32 8.29 2.61
N VAL A 68 -0.05 9.59 2.82
CA VAL A 68 1.15 10.05 3.53
C VAL A 68 1.12 9.61 4.99
N PHE A 69 -0.03 9.70 5.67
CA PHE A 69 -0.16 9.22 7.04
C PHE A 69 0.14 7.71 7.16
N LEU A 70 -0.40 6.90 6.25
CA LEU A 70 -0.11 5.47 6.20
C LEU A 70 1.37 5.19 5.91
N MET A 71 1.97 5.94 4.98
CA MET A 71 3.40 5.82 4.68
C MET A 71 4.26 6.13 5.91
N ILE A 72 3.96 7.21 6.64
CA ILE A 72 4.65 7.54 7.89
C ILE A 72 4.48 6.43 8.93
N ALA A 73 3.29 5.84 9.06
CA ALA A 73 3.05 4.75 10.00
C ALA A 73 3.84 3.47 9.64
N ILE A 74 3.94 3.16 8.35
CA ILE A 74 4.72 2.02 7.84
C ILE A 74 6.21 2.27 8.11
N GLU A 75 6.73 3.46 7.80
CA GLU A 75 8.12 3.80 8.08
C GLU A 75 8.41 3.83 9.59
N ALA A 76 7.49 4.34 10.41
CA ALA A 76 7.63 4.31 11.86
C ALA A 76 7.75 2.89 12.43
N THR A 77 7.25 1.89 11.71
CA THR A 77 7.31 0.48 12.13
C THR A 77 8.75 -0.05 12.16
N SER A 78 9.65 0.43 11.28
CA SER A 78 11.06 0.00 11.27
C SER A 78 11.85 0.50 12.49
N TYR A 79 11.41 1.61 13.10
CA TYR A 79 12.03 2.17 14.30
C TYR A 79 11.58 1.49 15.60
N ILE A 80 10.55 0.63 15.54
CA ILE A 80 10.05 -0.05 16.73
C ILE A 80 10.81 -1.38 16.90
N PRO A 81 11.59 -1.57 17.99
CA PRO A 81 12.41 -2.76 18.17
C PRO A 81 11.62 -4.07 18.23
N ALA A 82 10.34 -4.01 18.63
CA ALA A 82 9.43 -5.16 18.63
C ALA A 82 9.00 -5.63 17.23
N LEU A 83 9.20 -4.81 16.20
CA LEU A 83 8.77 -5.03 14.81
C LEU A 83 9.94 -5.24 13.84
N VAL A 84 11.17 -5.36 14.36
CA VAL A 84 12.39 -5.62 13.57
C VAL A 84 12.31 -6.90 12.73
N TRP A 85 11.47 -7.87 13.13
CA TRP A 85 11.20 -9.08 12.35
C TRP A 85 10.47 -8.80 11.02
N ILE A 86 9.78 -7.66 10.88
CA ILE A 86 9.13 -7.21 9.63
C ILE A 86 10.17 -6.71 8.61
N ASP A 87 11.29 -6.21 9.10
CA ASP A 87 12.42 -5.72 8.29
C ASP A 87 13.48 -6.80 8.01
N SER A 88 13.33 -7.98 8.63
CA SER A 88 14.28 -9.08 8.46
C SER A 88 14.05 -9.81 7.14
N CYS A 89 15.11 -9.91 6.32
CA CYS A 89 15.11 -10.62 5.03
C CYS A 89 15.49 -12.12 5.17
N GLN A 90 15.44 -12.68 6.38
CA GLN A 90 15.71 -14.09 6.62
C GLN A 90 14.53 -14.96 6.11
N PRO A 91 14.80 -16.13 5.52
CA PRO A 91 13.78 -16.99 4.91
C PRO A 91 12.68 -17.43 5.89
N GLU A 92 13.00 -17.59 7.17
CA GLU A 92 12.05 -17.91 8.24
C GLU A 92 11.08 -16.76 8.59
N HIS A 93 11.57 -15.51 8.53
CA HIS A 93 10.75 -14.33 8.75
C HIS A 93 9.89 -13.99 7.52
N LEU A 94 10.34 -14.31 6.31
CA LEU A 94 9.53 -14.14 5.08
C LEU A 94 8.23 -14.96 5.12
N LEU A 95 8.28 -16.19 5.64
CA LEU A 95 7.07 -17.02 5.82
C LEU A 95 6.12 -16.44 6.86
N THR A 96 6.66 -15.86 7.93
CA THR A 96 5.89 -15.22 8.99
C THR A 96 5.24 -13.90 8.53
N GLN A 97 5.80 -13.25 7.50
CA GLN A 97 5.26 -12.03 6.88
C GLN A 97 4.21 -12.32 5.79
N LEU A 98 4.09 -13.56 5.30
CA LEU A 98 3.13 -13.95 4.27
C LEU A 98 1.65 -13.64 4.63
N PRO A 99 1.20 -13.78 5.90
CA PRO A 99 -0.13 -13.34 6.30
C PRO A 99 -0.38 -11.85 6.06
N ILE A 100 0.63 -10.99 6.25
CA ILE A 100 0.52 -9.54 6.02
C ILE A 100 0.29 -9.26 4.54
N LEU A 101 1.01 -9.97 3.67
CA LEU A 101 0.79 -9.91 2.23
C LEU A 101 -0.62 -10.34 1.85
N MET A 102 -1.09 -11.47 2.39
CA MET A 102 -2.43 -11.98 2.14
C MET A 102 -3.52 -10.99 2.59
N VAL A 103 -3.36 -10.40 3.78
CA VAL A 103 -4.27 -9.35 4.27
C VAL A 103 -4.26 -8.16 3.32
N GLY A 104 -3.09 -7.71 2.85
CA GLY A 104 -3.00 -6.62 1.88
C GLY A 104 -3.72 -6.93 0.57
N ILE A 105 -3.53 -8.13 0.01
CA ILE A 105 -4.21 -8.57 -1.22
C ILE A 105 -5.72 -8.63 -1.04
N VAL A 106 -6.20 -9.22 0.06
CA VAL A 106 -7.65 -9.28 0.37
C VAL A 106 -8.22 -7.87 0.53
N CYS A 107 -7.51 -7.00 1.26
CA CYS A 107 -7.93 -5.62 1.47
C CYS A 107 -8.04 -4.87 0.14
N TYR A 108 -7.04 -5.00 -0.74
CA TYR A 108 -7.07 -4.44 -2.09
C TYR A 108 -8.25 -5.00 -2.92
N GLY A 109 -8.41 -6.32 -2.92
CA GLY A 109 -9.48 -7.02 -3.65
C GLY A 109 -10.89 -6.66 -3.19
N VAL A 110 -11.08 -6.23 -1.93
CA VAL A 110 -12.38 -5.81 -1.39
C VAL A 110 -12.60 -4.30 -1.54
N LEU A 111 -11.60 -3.48 -1.22
CA LEU A 111 -11.73 -2.02 -1.22
C LEU A 111 -11.88 -1.45 -2.63
N VAL A 112 -11.21 -2.02 -3.64
CA VAL A 112 -11.29 -1.52 -5.02
C VAL A 112 -12.70 -1.70 -5.63
N PRO A 113 -13.35 -2.88 -5.57
CA PRO A 113 -14.75 -3.02 -6.00
C PRO A 113 -15.72 -2.14 -5.21
N LEU A 114 -15.44 -1.94 -3.91
CA LEU A 114 -16.26 -1.10 -3.05
C LEU A 114 -16.13 0.37 -3.44
N ALA A 115 -14.91 0.84 -3.71
CA ALA A 115 -14.63 2.16 -4.26
C ALA A 115 -15.38 2.38 -5.57
N TYR A 116 -15.31 1.41 -6.49
CA TYR A 116 -16.04 1.45 -7.76
C TYR A 116 -17.55 1.60 -7.54
N ARG A 117 -18.16 0.75 -6.69
CA ARG A 117 -19.59 0.83 -6.39
C ARG A 117 -20.01 2.17 -5.79
N ILE A 118 -19.19 2.75 -4.90
CA ILE A 118 -19.46 4.08 -4.32
C ILE A 118 -19.34 5.17 -5.40
N SER A 119 -18.31 5.09 -6.24
CA SER A 119 -18.08 6.05 -7.32
C SER A 119 -19.21 6.08 -8.32
N VAL A 120 -19.73 4.92 -8.74
CA VAL A 120 -20.89 4.83 -9.66
C VAL A 120 -22.11 5.53 -9.06
N LYS A 121 -22.46 5.23 -7.80
CA LYS A 121 -23.60 5.89 -7.13
C LYS A 121 -23.45 7.40 -7.00
N ARG A 122 -22.22 7.89 -6.81
CA ARG A 122 -21.93 9.32 -6.71
C ARG A 122 -22.00 10.01 -8.07
N PHE A 123 -21.56 9.33 -9.12
CA PHE A 123 -21.66 9.83 -10.49
C PHE A 123 -23.12 9.99 -10.91
N GLU A 124 -23.97 8.97 -10.70
CA GLU A 124 -25.41 9.04 -11.00
C GLU A 124 -26.12 10.21 -10.31
N LYS A 125 -25.66 10.61 -9.12
CA LYS A 125 -26.25 11.72 -8.34
C LYS A 125 -25.81 13.11 -8.80
N VAL A 126 -24.72 13.20 -9.56
CA VAL A 126 -24.22 14.46 -10.13
C VAL A 126 -24.76 14.67 -11.55
N ASP A 127 -25.10 13.58 -12.25
CA ASP A 127 -25.67 13.59 -13.59
C ASP A 127 -27.21 13.77 -13.61
N LEU A 128 -27.87 13.70 -12.44
CA LEU A 128 -29.29 14.03 -12.20
C LEU A 128 -29.44 15.46 -11.66
#